data_AF-A0A967WF96-F1
#
_entry.id   AF-A0A967WF96-F1
#
_cell.length_a   1.000
_cell.length_b   1.000
_cell.length_c   1.000
_cell.angle_alpha   90.00
_cell.angle_beta   90.00
_cell.angle_gamma   90.00
#
_symmetry.space_group_name_H-M   'P 1'
#
loop_
_entity.id
_entity.type
_entity.pdbx_description
1 polymer ?
#
loop_
_entity_poly.entity_id
_entity_poly.type
_entity_poly.pdbx_seq_one_letter_code
_entity_poly.pdbx_strand_id
1 'polypeptide(L)'
;PKLFDLVPVFVPLGWFMMAYAAHDLATLITGRGILCKGRPEYPLLWILWPSLVAAGAMTAWDLVMEPQMVATKHWVWVEGGDYFGIPVRNFIGWLVTMLIVYVSYRS
;
A
#
# COMPACT_ATOMS: atom_id res chain seq x y z
N PRO A 1 21.92 -7.99 2.30
CA PRO A 1 21.51 -9.19 3.07
C PRO A 1 20.07 -9.56 2.70
N LYS A 2 19.74 -10.85 2.66
CA LYS A 2 18.38 -11.35 2.41
C LYS A 2 17.78 -11.90 3.71
N LEU A 3 16.49 -11.69 3.92
CA LEU A 3 15.67 -12.35 4.91
C LEU A 3 15.38 -13.77 4.44
N PHE A 4 15.73 -14.76 5.27
CA PHE A 4 15.55 -16.18 5.00
C PHE A 4 16.12 -16.64 3.65
N ASP A 5 17.12 -15.94 3.12
CA ASP A 5 17.70 -16.12 1.77
C ASP A 5 16.73 -15.91 0.58
N LEU A 6 15.49 -15.50 0.85
CA LEU A 6 14.43 -15.31 -0.14
C LEU A 6 14.34 -13.86 -0.59
N VAL A 7 14.15 -12.93 0.36
CA VAL A 7 13.78 -11.54 0.06
C VAL A 7 14.84 -10.58 0.60
N PRO A 8 15.35 -9.62 -0.20
CA PRO A 8 16.28 -8.64 0.32
C PRO A 8 15.71 -7.81 1.48
N VAL A 9 16.50 -7.56 2.53
CA VAL A 9 16.04 -6.85 3.75
C VAL A 9 15.51 -5.44 3.47
N PHE A 10 15.97 -4.80 2.39
CA PHE A 10 15.48 -3.48 2.01
C PHE A 10 14.04 -3.49 1.49
N VAL A 11 13.50 -4.63 1.04
CA VAL A 11 12.13 -4.74 0.55
C VAL A 11 11.12 -4.43 1.66
N PRO A 12 11.08 -5.15 2.80
CA PRO A 12 10.16 -4.82 3.88
C PRO A 12 10.44 -3.44 4.48
N LEU A 13 11.69 -3.00 4.57
CA LEU A 13 12.02 -1.65 5.05
C LEU A 13 11.42 -0.56 4.15
N GLY A 14 11.59 -0.69 2.83
CA GLY A 14 11.00 0.23 1.86
C GLY A 14 9.47 0.23 1.93
N TRP A 15 8.89 -0.95 2.12
CA TRP A 15 7.44 -1.12 2.30
C TRP A 15 6.92 -0.40 3.56
N PHE A 16 7.59 -0.56 4.70
CA PHE A 16 7.24 0.15 5.95
C PHE A 16 7.38 1.67 5.81
N MET A 17 8.46 2.14 5.19
CA MET A 17 8.67 3.57 4.95
C MET A 17 7.56 4.16 4.09
N MET A 18 7.22 3.49 2.98
CA MET A 18 6.17 3.96 2.09
C MET A 18 4.79 3.87 2.74
N ALA A 19 4.54 2.84 3.54
CA ALA A 19 3.28 2.70 4.28
C ALA A 19 3.04 3.88 5.23
N TYR A 20 4.09 4.38 5.87
CA TYR A 20 4.02 5.59 6.70
C TYR A 20 3.78 6.86 5.85
N ALA A 21 4.50 7.01 4.74
CA ALA A 21 4.30 8.14 3.82
C ALA A 21 2.88 8.19 3.24
N ALA A 22 2.34 7.03 2.84
CA ALA A 22 0.97 6.87 2.34
C ALA A 22 -0.07 7.16 3.43
N HIS A 23 0.20 6.78 4.68
CA HIS A 23 -0.63 7.14 5.82
C HIS A 23 -0.72 8.66 6.01
N ASP A 24 0.41 9.35 5.98
CA ASP A 24 0.46 10.79 6.20
C ASP A 24 -0.17 11.55 5.05
N LEU A 25 0.11 11.14 3.81
CA LEU A 25 -0.56 11.66 2.61
C LEU A 25 -2.08 11.50 2.70
N ALA A 26 -2.57 10.31 3.06
CA ALA A 26 -3.99 10.08 3.23
C ALA A 26 -4.59 10.94 4.35
N THR A 27 -3.86 11.13 5.45
CA THR A 27 -4.30 11.99 6.57
C THR A 27 -4.44 13.45 6.16
N LEU A 28 -3.53 13.94 5.30
CA LEU A 28 -3.60 15.28 4.71
C LEU A 28 -4.78 15.41 3.73
N ILE A 29 -4.91 14.46 2.79
CA ILE A 29 -5.98 14.46 1.77
C ILE A 29 -7.36 14.37 2.42
N THR A 30 -7.51 13.55 3.46
CA THR A 30 -8.79 13.33 4.14
C THR A 30 -9.08 14.33 5.26
N GLY A 31 -8.18 15.29 5.51
CA GLY A 31 -8.40 16.37 6.49
C GLY A 31 -8.29 15.96 7.97
N ARG A 32 -7.82 14.74 8.26
CA ARG A 32 -7.73 14.18 9.63
C ARG A 32 -6.69 14.90 10.51
N GLY A 33 -5.69 15.55 9.93
CA GLY A 33 -4.56 16.15 10.68
C GLY A 33 -4.79 17.56 11.25
N ILE A 34 -5.76 18.32 10.73
CA ILE A 34 -5.87 19.77 11.01
C ILE A 34 -7.29 20.23 11.38
N LEU A 35 -8.36 19.56 10.92
CA LEU A 35 -9.71 20.17 10.89
C LEU A 35 -10.74 19.59 11.86
N CYS A 36 -10.48 18.46 12.55
CA CYS A 36 -11.56 17.75 13.27
C CYS A 36 -11.23 17.47 14.74
N LYS A 37 -11.32 18.51 15.58
CA LYS A 37 -11.55 18.34 17.03
C LYS A 37 -13.04 18.07 17.26
N GLY A 38 -13.49 16.83 17.09
CA GLY A 38 -14.88 16.45 17.34
C GLY A 38 -15.10 14.95 17.17
N ARG A 39 -16.11 14.38 17.84
CA ARG A 39 -16.51 13.00 17.57
C ARG A 39 -17.06 12.94 16.14
N PRO A 40 -16.58 12.01 15.29
CA PRO A 40 -17.10 11.89 13.93
C PRO A 40 -18.58 11.50 13.97
N GLU A 41 -19.41 12.20 13.20
CA GLU A 41 -20.83 11.83 12.99
C GLU A 41 -20.97 10.42 12.41
N TYR A 42 -19.94 9.97 11.67
CA TYR A 42 -19.88 8.65 11.03
C TYR A 42 -18.54 7.94 11.38
N PRO A 43 -18.46 7.19 12.49
CA PRO A 43 -17.21 6.61 12.96
C PRO A 43 -16.61 5.59 11.98
N LEU A 44 -17.45 4.88 11.23
CA LEU A 44 -16.98 3.91 10.23
C LEU A 44 -16.33 4.62 9.03
N LEU A 45 -16.98 5.64 8.46
CA LEU A 45 -16.41 6.42 7.35
C LEU A 45 -15.14 7.14 7.78
N TRP A 46 -15.08 7.56 9.04
CA TRP A 46 -13.89 8.16 9.63
C TRP A 46 -12.67 7.22 9.56
N ILE A 47 -12.87 5.91 9.64
CA ILE A 47 -11.81 4.89 9.55
C ILE A 47 -11.59 4.46 8.10
N LEU A 48 -12.66 4.11 7.40
CA LEU A 48 -12.58 3.47 6.09
C LEU A 48 -12.05 4.42 5.01
N TRP A 49 -12.45 5.69 5.02
CA TRP A 49 -12.05 6.65 3.98
C TRP A 49 -10.53 6.88 3.93
N PRO A 50 -9.85 7.31 5.03
CA PRO A 50 -8.40 7.47 5.01
C PRO A 50 -7.66 6.15 4.79
N SER A 51 -8.20 5.01 5.25
CA SER A 51 -7.60 3.70 5.00
C SER A 51 -7.64 3.32 3.53
N LEU A 52 -8.74 3.61 2.83
CA LEU A 52 -8.86 3.38 1.39
C LEU A 52 -7.90 4.26 0.59
N VAL A 53 -7.79 5.55 0.96
CA VAL A 53 -6.86 6.48 0.31
C VAL A 53 -5.41 6.03 0.53
N ALA A 54 -5.05 5.63 1.74
CA ALA A 54 -3.69 5.15 2.05
C ALA A 54 -3.37 3.83 1.32
N ALA A 55 -4.30 2.87 1.31
CA ALA A 55 -4.14 1.60 0.59
C ALA A 55 -4.03 1.81 -0.93
N GLY A 56 -4.82 2.73 -1.47
CA GLY A 56 -4.72 3.16 -2.86
C GLY A 56 -3.36 3.78 -3.19
N ALA A 57 -2.84 4.66 -2.33
CA ALA A 57 -1.53 5.26 -2.50
C ALA A 57 -0.40 4.22 -2.48
N MET A 58 -0.45 3.24 -1.57
CA MET A 58 0.48 2.12 -1.54
C MET A 58 0.42 1.27 -2.81
N THR A 59 -0.79 0.94 -3.26
CA THR A 59 -0.99 0.14 -4.48
C THR A 59 -0.52 0.91 -5.72
N ALA A 60 -0.73 2.22 -5.76
CA ALA A 60 -0.23 3.08 -6.83
C ALA A 60 1.30 3.14 -6.87
N TRP A 61 1.96 3.12 -5.71
CA TRP A 61 3.41 2.99 -5.64
C TRP A 61 3.88 1.65 -6.19
N ASP A 62 3.22 0.54 -5.83
CA ASP A 62 3.52 -0.79 -6.38
C ASP A 62 3.33 -0.85 -7.91
N LEU A 63 2.28 -0.21 -8.45
CA LEU A 63 2.06 -0.10 -9.91
C LEU A 63 3.24 0.56 -10.64
N VAL A 64 3.98 1.45 -9.97
CA VAL A 64 5.17 2.11 -10.54
C VAL A 64 6.45 1.29 -10.31
N MET A 65 6.62 0.73 -9.11
CA MET A 65 7.83 -0.01 -8.73
C MET A 65 7.91 -1.41 -9.35
N GLU A 66 6.80 -2.15 -9.41
CA GLU A 66 6.81 -3.55 -9.86
C GLU A 66 7.30 -3.74 -11.31
N PRO A 67 6.91 -2.92 -12.30
CA PRO A 67 7.46 -3.02 -13.65
C PRO A 67 9.00 -2.92 -13.69
N GLN A 68 9.59 -2.04 -12.87
CA GLN A 68 11.05 -1.92 -12.77
C GLN A 68 11.66 -3.20 -12.20
N MET A 69 11.04 -3.79 -11.17
CA MET A 69 11.53 -5.00 -10.54
C MET A 69 11.44 -6.23 -11.47
N VAL A 70 10.41 -6.31 -12.32
CA VAL A 70 10.30 -7.32 -13.38
C VAL A 70 11.34 -7.07 -14.49
N ALA A 71 11.47 -5.82 -14.96
CA ALA A 71 12.42 -5.47 -16.02
C ALA A 71 13.89 -5.75 -15.62
N THR A 72 14.21 -5.60 -14.35
CA THR A 72 15.54 -5.88 -13.77
C THR A 72 15.70 -7.33 -13.29
N LYS A 73 14.72 -8.21 -13.59
CA LYS A 73 14.72 -9.65 -13.27
C LYS A 73 14.81 -9.98 -11.77
N HIS A 74 14.35 -9.08 -10.92
CA HIS A 74 14.18 -9.38 -9.49
C HIS A 74 12.96 -10.26 -9.23
N TRP A 75 11.92 -10.14 -10.05
CA TRP A 75 10.74 -11.02 -10.04
C TRP A 75 10.45 -11.54 -11.43
N VAL A 76 9.96 -12.78 -11.51
CA VAL A 76 9.52 -13.40 -12.77
C VAL A 76 8.17 -14.06 -12.51
N TRP A 77 7.16 -13.62 -13.27
CA TRP A 77 5.83 -14.21 -13.24
C TRP A 77 5.74 -15.29 -14.32
N VAL A 78 5.66 -16.55 -13.91
CA VAL A 78 5.67 -17.71 -14.84
C VAL A 78 4.47 -17.71 -15.78
N GLU A 79 3.28 -17.40 -15.25
CA GLU A 79 2.03 -17.31 -16.02
C GLU A 79 1.93 -15.99 -16.83
N GLY A 80 2.83 -15.02 -16.57
CA GLY A 80 2.74 -13.66 -17.08
C GLY A 80 1.50 -12.91 -16.57
N GLY A 81 1.23 -11.74 -17.14
CA GLY A 81 0.05 -10.95 -16.82
C GLY A 81 -0.04 -9.67 -17.64
N ASP A 82 -1.22 -9.06 -17.64
CA ASP A 82 -1.58 -7.98 -18.56
C ASP A 82 -0.82 -6.67 -18.31
N TYR A 83 -0.28 -6.47 -17.12
CA TYR A 83 0.42 -5.24 -16.74
C TYR A 83 1.93 -5.48 -16.65
N PHE A 84 2.69 -5.17 -17.72
CA PHE A 84 4.13 -5.41 -17.80
C PHE A 84 4.57 -6.86 -17.45
N GLY A 85 3.72 -7.85 -17.72
CA GLY A 85 3.97 -9.25 -17.36
C GLY A 85 3.52 -9.61 -15.94
N ILE A 86 2.86 -8.71 -15.22
CA ILE A 86 2.38 -8.88 -13.85
C ILE A 86 0.87 -9.11 -13.85
N PRO A 87 0.36 -10.16 -13.17
CA PRO A 87 -1.07 -10.39 -13.01
C PRO A 87 -1.76 -9.26 -12.25
N VAL A 88 -2.90 -8.77 -12.74
CA VAL A 88 -3.70 -7.71 -12.06
C VAL A 88 -4.12 -8.13 -10.63
N ARG A 89 -4.31 -9.44 -10.40
CA ARG A 89 -4.62 -10.00 -9.07
C ARG A 89 -3.57 -9.65 -8.01
N ASN A 90 -2.32 -9.41 -8.39
CA ASN A 90 -1.26 -9.03 -7.47
C ASN A 90 -1.56 -7.66 -6.83
N PHE A 91 -1.88 -6.65 -7.65
CA PHE A 91 -2.22 -5.31 -7.19
C PHE A 91 -3.52 -5.29 -6.37
N ILE A 92 -4.51 -6.10 -6.74
CA ILE A 92 -5.73 -6.28 -5.93
C ILE A 92 -5.36 -6.86 -4.55
N GLY A 93 -4.48 -7.86 -4.52
CA GLY A 93 -3.95 -8.45 -3.29
C GLY A 93 -3.27 -7.41 -2.40
N TRP A 94 -2.42 -6.56 -2.97
CA TRP A 94 -1.76 -5.47 -2.24
C TRP A 94 -2.74 -4.41 -1.72
N LEU A 95 -3.73 -4.02 -2.54
CA LEU A 95 -4.77 -3.10 -2.13
C LEU A 95 -5.57 -3.62 -0.93
N VAL A 96 -6.01 -4.88 -0.98
CA VAL A 96 -6.77 -5.51 0.11
C VAL A 96 -5.90 -5.67 1.35
N THR A 97 -4.65 -6.11 1.20
CA THR A 97 -3.71 -6.27 2.32
C THR A 97 -3.50 -4.95 3.04
N MET A 98 -3.22 -3.87 2.29
CA MET A 98 -3.01 -2.56 2.90
C MET A 98 -4.28 -1.98 3.49
N LEU A 99 -5.43 -2.20 2.87
CA LEU A 99 -6.71 -1.79 3.45
C LEU A 99 -6.91 -2.42 4.82
N ILE A 100 -6.65 -3.72 4.97
CA ILE A 100 -6.76 -4.43 6.26
C ILE A 100 -5.81 -3.83 7.28
N VAL A 101 -4.53 -3.63 6.93
CA VAL A 101 -3.53 -3.03 7.82
C VAL A 101 -3.97 -1.66 8.30
N TYR A 102 -4.40 -0.80 7.39
CA TYR A 102 -4.78 0.57 7.69
C TYR A 102 -6.09 0.70 8.47
N VAL A 103 -7.07 -0.18 8.22
CA VAL A 103 -8.29 -0.26 9.03
C VAL A 103 -7.94 -0.72 10.43
N SER A 104 -7.12 -1.76 10.58
CA SER A 104 -6.71 -2.30 11.88
C SER A 104 -5.88 -1.30 12.70
N TYR A 105 -5.06 -0.49 12.03
CA TYR A 105 -4.30 0.57 12.67
C TYR A 105 -5.19 1.72 13.18
N ARG A 106 -6.35 1.95 12.56
CA ARG A 106 -7.25 3.08 12.86
C ARG A 106 -8.48 2.71 13.68
N SER A 107 -8.71 1.41 13.92
CA SER A 107 -9.83 0.86 14.71
C SER A 107 -9.59 0.92 16.20
#